data_AF-A0A523L0V7-F1
#
_entry.id   AF-A0A523L0V7-F1
#
_cell.length_a   1.000
_cell.length_b   1.000
_cell.length_c   1.000
_cell.angle_alpha   90.00
_cell.angle_beta   90.00
_cell.angle_gamma   90.00
#
_symmetry.space_group_name_H-M   'P 1'
#
loop_
_entity.id
_entity.type
_entity.pdbx_description
1 polymer ?
#
loop_
_entity_poly.entity_id
_entity_poly.type
_entity_poly.pdbx_seq_one_letter_code
_entity_poly.pdbx_strand_id
1 'polypeptide(L)'
;MAEKQSKSPWVWISLFMMLGLFAAFITFLDQKIVRNGESVQPSDSRSENKTKPRFDFYSVLPDRVLDIPISEEERAAIENPTINKFAGKQVLLQVGSFQSANEADSLKAQLAFLGLEARIEPAIVNDDTWHRVILGPYTENSNFSRTKNLLIENKIQYLQRSAK
;
A
#
# COMPACT_ATOMS: atom_id res chain seq x y z
N MET A 1 -10.79 38.47 -45.08
CA MET A 1 -11.63 38.40 -43.88
C MET A 1 -10.76 38.75 -42.68
N ALA A 2 -11.06 39.83 -41.97
CA ALA A 2 -10.30 40.23 -40.78
C ALA A 2 -11.32 40.60 -39.70
N GLU A 3 -11.47 39.72 -38.71
CA GLU A 3 -12.40 39.91 -37.60
C GLU A 3 -11.71 40.76 -36.51
N LYS A 4 -12.26 41.95 -36.29
CA LYS A 4 -11.74 42.94 -35.36
C LYS A 4 -12.26 42.59 -33.97
N GLN A 5 -11.44 41.97 -33.13
CA GLN A 5 -11.79 41.71 -31.72
C GLN A 5 -11.94 43.03 -30.97
N SER A 6 -13.16 43.36 -30.55
CA SER A 6 -13.41 44.41 -29.57
C SER A 6 -13.13 43.86 -28.18
N LYS A 7 -12.14 44.42 -27.48
CA LYS A 7 -11.89 44.08 -26.08
C LYS A 7 -13.06 44.65 -25.27
N SER A 8 -14.00 43.78 -24.92
CA SER A 8 -15.17 44.13 -24.11
C SER A 8 -14.71 44.65 -22.74
N PRO A 9 -15.25 45.79 -22.25
CA PRO A 9 -14.95 46.33 -20.91
C PRO A 9 -15.13 45.31 -19.78
N TRP A 10 -15.94 44.29 -20.00
CA TRP A 10 -16.19 43.19 -19.07
C TRP A 10 -14.98 42.26 -18.84
N VAL A 11 -14.06 42.17 -19.81
CA VAL A 11 -12.82 41.40 -19.66
C VAL A 11 -11.90 42.05 -18.62
N TRP A 12 -11.89 43.38 -18.55
CA TRP A 12 -11.13 44.11 -17.54
C TRP A 12 -11.71 43.91 -16.14
N ILE A 13 -13.04 43.93 -16.02
CA ILE A 13 -13.74 43.67 -14.75
C ILE A 13 -13.46 42.23 -14.27
N SER A 14 -13.53 41.25 -15.17
CA SER A 14 -13.23 39.86 -14.84
C SER A 14 -11.78 39.67 -14.35
N LEU A 15 -10.83 40.38 -14.95
CA LEU A 15 -9.41 40.31 -14.58
C LEU A 15 -9.17 40.83 -13.15
N PHE A 16 -9.76 41.97 -12.79
CA PHE A 16 -9.66 42.51 -11.44
C PHE A 16 -10.38 41.63 -10.41
N MET A 17 -11.53 41.05 -10.77
CA MET A 17 -12.27 40.14 -9.90
C MET A 17 -11.47 38.87 -9.59
N MET A 18 -10.79 38.31 -10.59
CA MET A 18 -9.97 37.11 -10.40
C MET A 18 -8.76 37.39 -9.51
N LEU A 19 -8.12 38.55 -9.67
CA LEU A 19 -6.95 38.94 -8.87
C LEU A 19 -7.33 39.20 -7.40
N GLY A 20 -8.50 39.80 -7.15
CA GLY A 20 -9.02 40.01 -5.80
C GLY A 20 -9.37 38.70 -5.09
N LEU A 21 -10.06 37.77 -5.77
CA LEU A 21 -10.36 36.45 -5.22
C LEU A 21 -9.08 35.65 -4.93
N PHE A 22 -8.06 35.77 -5.78
CA PHE A 22 -6.79 35.08 -5.57
C PHE A 22 -6.05 35.60 -4.32
N ALA A 23 -5.98 36.92 -4.12
CA ALA A 23 -5.37 37.50 -2.92
C ALA A 23 -6.13 37.09 -1.64
N ALA A 24 -7.47 37.15 -1.65
CA ALA A 24 -8.29 36.69 -0.53
C ALA A 24 -8.08 35.18 -0.24
N PHE A 25 -7.95 34.37 -1.29
CA PHE A 25 -7.70 32.93 -1.16
C PHE A 25 -6.34 32.62 -0.54
N ILE A 26 -5.28 33.37 -0.89
CA ILE A 26 -3.97 33.23 -0.25
C ILE A 26 -4.06 33.55 1.25
N THR A 27 -4.77 34.61 1.65
CA THR A 27 -4.97 34.92 3.08
C THR A 27 -5.81 33.88 3.82
N PHE A 28 -6.70 33.18 3.10
CA PHE A 28 -7.52 32.10 3.66
C PHE A 28 -6.73 30.79 3.88
N LEU A 29 -5.71 30.52 3.04
CA LEU A 29 -4.82 29.37 3.22
C LEU A 29 -3.98 29.51 4.51
N ASP A 30 -3.53 30.73 4.83
CA ASP A 30 -2.70 30.99 6.01
C ASP A 30 -3.42 30.65 7.33
N GLN A 31 -4.72 30.99 7.43
CA GLN A 31 -5.54 30.66 8.60
C GLN A 31 -5.74 29.16 8.87
N LYS A 32 -5.71 28.32 7.82
CA LYS A 32 -5.90 26.87 7.97
C LYS A 32 -4.62 26.10 8.24
N ILE A 33 -3.45 26.68 7.93
CA ILE A 33 -2.15 26.00 8.11
C ILE A 33 -1.54 26.30 9.48
N VAL A 34 -1.72 27.52 10.04
CA VAL A 34 -1.12 27.91 11.34
C VAL A 34 -1.81 27.30 12.56
N ARG A 35 -3.09 26.90 12.48
CA ARG A 35 -3.82 26.28 13.60
C ARG A 35 -3.41 24.85 13.95
N ASN A 36 -2.61 24.19 13.10
CA ASN A 36 -2.18 22.80 13.30
C ASN A 36 -0.74 22.65 13.79
N GLY A 37 -0.09 23.75 14.19
CA GLY A 37 1.31 23.76 14.60
C GLY A 37 1.53 24.39 15.97
N GLU A 38 0.86 23.91 17.02
CA GLU A 38 1.28 24.24 18.39
C GLU A 38 1.74 22.98 19.13
N SER A 39 3.01 23.04 19.50
CA SER A 39 3.81 22.08 20.24
C SER A 39 3.20 21.72 21.60
N VAL A 40 3.12 20.41 21.88
CA VAL A 40 2.86 19.89 23.22
C VAL A 40 4.20 19.72 23.95
N GLN A 41 4.43 20.49 25.02
CA GLN A 41 5.34 20.15 26.14
C GLN A 41 5.13 21.10 27.35
N PRO A 42 5.50 20.70 28.58
CA PRO A 42 4.55 20.34 29.63
C PRO A 42 4.63 21.25 30.88
N SER A 43 3.57 21.33 31.68
CA SER A 43 3.63 21.83 33.06
C SER A 43 2.69 21.05 33.97
N ASP A 44 3.26 20.65 35.10
CA ASP A 44 2.82 19.68 36.10
C ASP A 44 1.73 20.16 37.09
N SER A 45 1.06 19.15 37.68
CA SER A 45 0.45 19.10 39.04
C SER A 45 -0.89 19.82 39.27
N ARG A 46 -1.93 19.26 39.90
CA ARG A 46 -2.13 18.03 40.70
C ARG A 46 -3.63 17.86 40.95
N SER A 47 -4.18 16.65 40.80
CA SER A 47 -5.19 16.17 41.74
C SER A 47 -5.21 14.64 41.77
N GLU A 48 -5.23 14.18 43.00
CA GLU A 48 -4.88 12.87 43.49
C GLU A 48 -6.18 12.10 43.76
N ASN A 49 -6.55 11.22 42.83
CA ASN A 49 -7.19 9.93 43.10
C ASN A 49 -7.59 9.29 41.77
N LYS A 50 -6.82 8.32 41.31
CA LYS A 50 -7.33 7.31 40.38
C LYS A 50 -6.44 6.08 40.46
N THR A 51 -6.99 5.05 41.09
CA THR A 51 -6.69 3.64 40.87
C THR A 51 -6.06 3.45 39.49
N LYS A 52 -4.79 3.03 39.46
CA LYS A 52 -4.09 2.68 38.22
C LYS A 52 -5.03 1.79 37.40
N PRO A 53 -5.43 2.17 36.17
CA PRO A 53 -6.10 1.22 35.32
C PRO A 53 -5.09 0.12 35.04
N ARG A 54 -5.31 -1.06 35.64
CA ARG A 54 -4.59 -2.26 35.28
C ARG A 54 -5.02 -2.56 33.86
N PHE A 55 -4.12 -2.34 32.92
CA PHE A 55 -4.40 -2.68 31.54
C PHE A 55 -4.34 -4.20 31.39
N ASP A 56 -5.50 -4.84 31.28
CA ASP A 56 -5.64 -6.24 30.87
C ASP A 56 -5.49 -6.32 29.34
N PHE A 57 -4.25 -6.21 28.85
CA PHE A 57 -3.95 -6.14 27.41
C PHE A 57 -4.00 -7.47 26.65
N TYR A 58 -4.16 -8.61 27.32
CA TYR A 58 -4.06 -9.91 26.66
C TYR A 58 -4.96 -10.96 27.31
N SER A 59 -6.26 -10.95 27.03
CA SER A 59 -7.06 -12.11 27.41
C SER A 59 -8.33 -12.33 26.60
N VAL A 60 -8.40 -11.86 25.35
CA VAL A 60 -9.26 -12.54 24.38
C VAL A 60 -8.66 -12.37 22.99
N LEU A 61 -7.73 -13.26 22.62
CA LEU A 61 -7.59 -13.58 21.20
C LEU A 61 -8.86 -14.38 20.87
N PRO A 62 -9.74 -13.90 19.97
CA PRO A 62 -10.84 -14.74 19.52
C PRO A 62 -10.20 -15.98 18.89
N ASP A 63 -10.54 -17.17 19.40
CA ASP A 63 -10.25 -18.44 18.73
C ASP A 63 -10.98 -18.44 17.39
N ARG A 64 -10.42 -17.76 16.39
CA ARG A 64 -10.82 -17.92 15.01
C ARG A 64 -10.16 -19.18 14.51
N VAL A 65 -10.84 -20.30 14.74
CA VAL A 65 -10.57 -21.54 14.02
C VAL A 65 -10.95 -21.27 12.57
N LEU A 66 -9.98 -20.78 11.78
CA LEU A 66 -10.03 -20.88 10.34
C LEU A 66 -9.73 -22.34 10.03
N ASP A 67 -10.70 -23.08 9.48
CA ASP A 67 -10.49 -24.41 8.92
C ASP A 67 -9.61 -24.27 7.66
N ILE A 68 -8.32 -24.09 7.89
CA ILE A 68 -7.31 -24.14 6.85
C ILE A 68 -7.03 -25.64 6.65
N PRO A 69 -7.14 -26.18 5.43
CA PRO A 69 -6.70 -27.54 5.15
C PRO A 69 -5.18 -27.60 5.33
N ILE A 70 -4.75 -27.88 6.55
CA ILE A 70 -3.35 -28.13 6.91
C ILE A 70 -2.91 -29.43 6.27
N SER A 71 -1.85 -29.35 5.46
CA SER A 71 -1.24 -30.48 4.78
C SER A 71 -0.66 -31.49 5.79
N GLU A 72 -0.57 -32.78 5.43
CA GLU A 72 0.08 -33.81 6.27
C GLU A 72 1.51 -33.39 6.70
N GLU A 73 2.17 -32.60 5.86
CA GLU A 73 3.52 -32.08 6.06
C GLU A 73 3.61 -31.04 7.19
N GLU A 74 2.54 -30.24 7.39
CA GLU A 74 2.43 -29.30 8.51
C GLU A 74 2.21 -30.01 9.83
N ARG A 75 1.44 -31.10 9.85
CA ARG A 75 1.20 -31.90 11.07
C ARG A 75 2.49 -32.55 11.58
N ALA A 76 3.29 -33.09 10.67
CA ALA A 76 4.59 -33.69 11.00
C ALA A 76 5.62 -32.68 11.54
N ALA A 77 5.49 -31.39 11.21
CA ALA A 77 6.36 -30.34 11.71
C ALA A 77 6.03 -29.91 13.15
N ILE A 78 4.79 -30.14 13.62
CA ILE A 78 4.34 -29.84 14.99
C ILE A 78 4.87 -30.90 15.98
N GLU A 79 5.02 -32.15 15.54
CA GLU A 79 5.42 -33.26 16.41
C GLU A 79 6.94 -33.39 16.65
N ASN A 80 7.79 -32.79 15.81
CA ASN A 80 9.25 -32.88 15.95
C ASN A 80 9.95 -31.51 15.82
N PRO A 81 10.20 -30.80 16.94
CA PRO A 81 10.78 -29.45 16.94
C PRO A 81 12.27 -29.39 16.56
N THR A 82 12.93 -30.55 16.35
CA THR A 82 14.34 -30.64 15.90
C THR A 82 14.49 -30.54 14.38
N ILE A 83 13.39 -30.59 13.64
CA ILE A 83 13.39 -30.27 12.22
C ILE A 83 13.38 -28.74 12.08
N ASN A 84 14.57 -28.13 12.07
CA ASN A 84 14.76 -26.75 11.59
C ASN A 84 14.46 -26.67 10.06
N LYS A 85 13.22 -26.97 9.63
CA LYS A 85 12.73 -26.73 8.25
C LYS A 85 12.27 -25.29 8.04
N PHE A 86 12.32 -24.45 9.07
CA PHE A 86 12.17 -22.98 8.97
C PHE A 86 13.46 -22.29 8.50
N ALA A 87 14.42 -23.02 7.93
CA ALA A 87 15.40 -22.45 7.02
C ALA A 87 14.68 -21.92 5.77
N GLY A 88 14.09 -20.73 5.91
CA GLY A 88 13.77 -19.79 4.83
C GLY A 88 13.10 -20.36 3.60
N LYS A 89 11.89 -20.95 3.73
CA LYS A 89 11.06 -21.16 2.54
C LYS A 89 10.76 -19.80 1.91
N GLN A 90 11.44 -19.53 0.81
CA GLN A 90 11.23 -18.34 0.02
C GLN A 90 9.94 -18.54 -0.80
N VAL A 91 9.14 -17.49 -0.86
CA VAL A 91 7.85 -17.47 -1.53
C VAL A 91 7.88 -16.38 -2.58
N LEU A 92 7.42 -16.73 -3.77
CA LEU A 92 7.24 -15.82 -4.89
C LEU A 92 5.75 -15.55 -5.06
N LEU A 93 5.41 -14.30 -5.37
CA LEU A 93 4.04 -13.90 -5.68
C LEU A 93 3.99 -13.54 -7.16
N GLN A 94 3.35 -14.37 -7.97
CA GLN A 94 3.10 -14.07 -9.38
C GLN A 94 1.80 -13.28 -9.50
N VAL A 95 1.87 -12.06 -10.02
CA VAL A 95 0.73 -11.12 -10.08
C VAL A 95 0.13 -10.99 -11.48
N GLY A 96 0.73 -11.63 -12.47
CA GLY A 96 0.20 -11.69 -13.83
C GLY A 96 1.09 -12.48 -14.78
N SER A 97 0.55 -12.80 -15.95
CA SER A 97 1.26 -13.39 -17.08
C SER A 97 0.65 -12.84 -18.35
N PHE A 98 1.43 -12.12 -19.15
CA PHE A 98 0.94 -11.41 -20.34
C PHE A 98 1.69 -11.87 -21.59
N GLN A 99 1.02 -11.94 -22.73
CA GLN A 99 1.72 -12.16 -24.00
C GLN A 99 2.46 -10.89 -24.46
N SER A 100 1.93 -9.71 -24.12
CA SER A 100 2.52 -8.42 -24.43
C SER A 100 3.53 -8.00 -23.38
N ALA A 101 4.76 -7.67 -23.82
CA ALA A 101 5.78 -7.07 -22.95
C ALA A 101 5.32 -5.73 -22.34
N ASN A 102 4.62 -4.91 -23.14
CA ASN A 102 4.14 -3.60 -22.69
C ASN A 102 3.09 -3.71 -21.57
N GLU A 103 2.23 -4.73 -21.61
CA GLU A 103 1.24 -4.97 -20.54
C GLU A 103 1.93 -5.40 -19.25
N ALA A 104 2.94 -6.28 -19.34
CA ALA A 104 3.74 -6.69 -18.20
C ALA A 104 4.50 -5.50 -17.58
N ASP A 105 5.09 -4.64 -18.40
CA ASP A 105 5.77 -3.42 -17.95
C ASP A 105 4.79 -2.42 -17.31
N SER A 106 3.60 -2.28 -17.87
CA SER A 106 2.55 -1.42 -17.31
C SER A 106 2.12 -1.90 -15.92
N LEU A 107 1.97 -3.20 -15.72
CA LEU A 107 1.67 -3.76 -14.38
C LEU A 107 2.86 -3.58 -13.42
N LYS A 108 4.09 -3.81 -13.89
CA LYS A 108 5.31 -3.57 -13.09
C LYS A 108 5.41 -2.12 -12.62
N ALA A 109 5.08 -1.16 -13.48
CA ALA A 109 5.04 0.26 -13.12
C ALA A 109 3.96 0.56 -12.08
N GLN A 110 2.76 -0.02 -12.23
CA GLN A 110 1.69 0.09 -11.23
C GLN A 110 2.12 -0.42 -9.86
N LEU A 111 2.80 -1.57 -9.82
CA LEU A 111 3.34 -2.13 -8.59
C LEU A 111 4.44 -1.25 -7.99
N ALA A 112 5.30 -0.66 -8.83
CA ALA A 112 6.32 0.28 -8.37
C ALA A 112 5.72 1.53 -7.71
N PHE A 113 4.57 2.03 -8.19
CA PHE A 113 3.85 3.13 -7.51
C PHE A 113 3.34 2.74 -6.12
N LEU A 114 3.07 1.45 -5.87
CA LEU A 114 2.73 0.91 -4.55
C LEU A 114 3.97 0.67 -3.68
N GLY A 115 5.16 0.99 -4.18
CA GLY A 115 6.44 0.66 -3.54
C GLY A 115 6.75 -0.83 -3.55
N LEU A 116 6.19 -1.58 -4.50
CA LEU A 116 6.43 -3.00 -4.69
C LEU A 116 7.36 -3.22 -5.88
N GLU A 117 8.50 -3.87 -5.64
CA GLU A 117 9.46 -4.18 -6.69
C GLU A 117 9.11 -5.49 -7.39
N ALA A 118 8.67 -5.40 -8.64
CA ALA A 118 8.37 -6.55 -9.48
C ALA A 118 9.43 -6.78 -10.56
N ARG A 119 9.63 -8.04 -10.92
CA ARG A 119 10.46 -8.46 -12.06
C ARG A 119 9.60 -9.17 -13.11
N ILE A 120 10.06 -9.11 -14.35
CA ILE A 120 9.41 -9.78 -15.48
C ILE A 120 10.28 -10.95 -15.90
N GLU A 121 9.73 -12.15 -15.91
CA GLU A 121 10.40 -13.36 -16.37
C GLU A 121 9.72 -13.90 -17.62
N PRO A 122 10.47 -14.13 -18.72
CA PRO A 122 9.92 -14.80 -19.89
C PRO A 122 9.67 -16.29 -19.58
N ALA A 123 8.56 -16.83 -20.07
CA ALA A 123 8.20 -18.23 -19.95
C ALA A 123 7.52 -18.70 -21.23
N ILE A 124 7.92 -19.88 -21.73
CA ILE A 124 7.28 -20.50 -22.89
C ILE A 124 6.15 -21.41 -22.38
N VAL A 125 4.94 -21.22 -22.89
CA VAL A 125 3.77 -22.05 -22.57
C VAL A 125 3.09 -22.40 -23.89
N ASN A 126 3.06 -23.68 -24.25
CA ASN A 126 2.50 -24.18 -25.51
C ASN A 126 3.09 -23.44 -26.74
N ASP A 127 4.42 -23.32 -26.78
CA ASP A 127 5.19 -22.60 -27.82
C ASP A 127 4.99 -21.07 -27.90
N ASP A 128 4.08 -20.50 -27.08
CA ASP A 128 3.92 -19.05 -26.95
C ASP A 128 4.82 -18.47 -25.86
N THR A 129 5.38 -17.28 -26.12
CA THR A 129 6.16 -16.54 -25.12
C THR A 129 5.24 -15.68 -24.24
N TRP A 130 5.36 -15.87 -22.93
CA TRP A 130 4.65 -15.11 -21.92
C TRP A 130 5.62 -14.36 -21.01
N HIS A 131 5.20 -13.19 -20.56
CA HIS A 131 5.91 -12.30 -19.65
C HIS A 131 5.24 -12.37 -18.28
N ARG A 132 5.85 -13.09 -17.34
CA ARG A 132 5.32 -13.27 -15.98
C ARG A 132 5.82 -12.16 -15.08
N VAL A 133 4.90 -11.49 -14.40
CA VAL A 133 5.22 -10.44 -13.44
C VAL A 133 5.26 -11.08 -12.05
N ILE A 134 6.41 -10.98 -11.37
CA ILE A 134 6.68 -11.70 -10.13
C ILE A 134 7.25 -10.74 -9.08
N LEU A 135 6.76 -10.84 -7.85
CA LEU A 135 7.23 -10.13 -6.66
C LEU A 135 7.98 -11.09 -5.73
N GLY A 136 8.99 -10.58 -5.01
CA GLY A 136 9.81 -11.35 -4.07
C GLY A 136 11.12 -11.83 -4.70
N PRO A 137 11.83 -12.82 -4.13
CA PRO A 137 11.38 -13.76 -3.10
C PRO A 137 11.18 -13.12 -1.72
N TYR A 138 10.10 -13.52 -1.04
CA TYR A 138 9.81 -13.14 0.34
C TYR A 138 9.98 -14.35 1.25
N THR A 139 10.58 -14.16 2.41
CA THR A 139 10.41 -15.11 3.52
C THR A 139 9.04 -14.85 4.18
N GLU A 140 8.40 -15.86 4.76
CA GLU A 140 7.15 -15.73 5.54
C GLU A 140 7.37 -14.85 6.79
N ASN A 141 7.39 -13.55 6.57
CA ASN A 141 7.59 -12.51 7.57
C ASN A 141 6.66 -11.32 7.29
N SER A 142 6.82 -10.23 8.04
CA SER A 142 6.01 -9.02 7.91
C SER A 142 5.97 -8.43 6.49
N ASN A 143 7.03 -8.56 5.70
CA ASN A 143 7.08 -8.03 4.33
C ASN A 143 6.16 -8.78 3.36
N PHE A 144 6.02 -10.09 3.54
CA PHE A 144 5.08 -10.90 2.77
C PHE A 144 3.63 -10.49 3.04
N SER A 145 3.26 -10.38 4.32
CA SER A 145 1.91 -9.98 4.74
C SER A 145 1.57 -8.57 4.26
N ARG A 146 2.51 -7.62 4.35
CA ARG A 146 2.33 -6.25 3.83
C ARG A 146 2.08 -6.24 2.33
N THR A 147 2.89 -6.98 1.57
CA THR A 147 2.77 -7.06 0.11
C THR A 147 1.41 -7.66 -0.29
N LYS A 148 1.01 -8.75 0.36
CA LYS A 148 -0.31 -9.38 0.14
C LYS A 148 -1.45 -8.41 0.39
N ASN A 149 -1.42 -7.67 1.50
CA ASN A 149 -2.45 -6.69 1.81
C ASN A 149 -2.55 -5.59 0.74
N LEU A 150 -1.41 -5.04 0.31
CA LEU A 150 -1.37 -4.03 -0.76
C LEU A 150 -1.97 -4.56 -2.07
N LEU A 151 -1.70 -5.81 -2.43
CA LEU A 151 -2.29 -6.43 -3.62
C LEU A 151 -3.80 -6.57 -3.49
N ILE A 152 -4.30 -7.03 -2.35
CA ILE A 152 -5.75 -7.18 -2.09
C ILE A 152 -6.46 -5.83 -2.09
N GLU A 153 -5.91 -4.82 -1.41
CA GLU A 153 -6.45 -3.46 -1.34
C GLU A 153 -6.57 -2.82 -2.72
N ASN A 154 -5.58 -3.04 -3.59
CA ASN A 154 -5.57 -2.53 -4.96
C ASN A 154 -6.25 -3.47 -5.96
N LYS A 155 -6.92 -4.54 -5.49
CA LYS A 155 -7.65 -5.54 -6.29
C LYS A 155 -6.77 -6.21 -7.36
N ILE A 156 -5.48 -6.36 -7.06
CA ILE A 156 -4.51 -7.05 -7.91
C ILE A 156 -4.54 -8.54 -7.53
N GLN A 157 -4.87 -9.38 -8.50
CA GLN A 157 -4.86 -10.83 -8.32
C GLN A 157 -3.42 -11.34 -8.23
N TYR A 158 -3.20 -12.38 -7.43
CA TYR A 158 -1.88 -12.98 -7.29
C TYR A 158 -1.97 -14.48 -7.05
N LEU A 159 -0.90 -15.18 -7.41
CA LEU A 159 -0.68 -16.59 -7.19
C LEU A 159 0.60 -16.77 -6.35
N GLN A 160 0.48 -17.49 -5.23
CA GLN A 160 1.62 -17.83 -4.40
C GLN A 160 2.33 -19.06 -4.94
N ARG A 161 3.66 -18.99 -5.11
CA ARG A 161 4.52 -20.10 -5.52
C ARG A 161 5.68 -20.22 -4.56
N SER A 162 5.95 -21.43 -4.08
CA SER A 162 7.17 -21.72 -3.33
C SER A 162 8.38 -21.56 -4.26
N ALA A 163 9.35 -20.73 -3.87
CA ALA A 163 10.64 -20.68 -4.53
C ALA A 163 11.36 -22.02 -4.27
N LYS A 164 11.95 -22.59 -5.32
CA LYS A 164 12.62 -23.89 -5.28
C LYS A 164 14.07 -23.72 -4.85
#